data_AF-A0A9D8SZT9-F1
#
_entry.id   AF-A0A9D8SZT9-F1
#
_cell.length_a   1.000
_cell.length_b   1.000
_cell.length_c   1.000
_cell.angle_alpha   90.00
_cell.angle_beta   90.00
_cell.angle_gamma   90.00
#
_symmetry.space_group_name_H-M   'P 1'
#
loop_
_entity.id
_entity.type
_entity.pdbx_description
1 polymer ?
#
loop_
_entity_poly.entity_id
_entity_poly.type
_entity_poly.pdbx_seq_one_letter_code
_entity_poly.pdbx_strand_id
1 'polypeptide(L)'
;MTFPDIPSDCNLIVVLGPTACGKTHYAVQWAAALDAEIISADSRQVYRGMDIGTGKDLSEYTLPDGKQIPYHLIDICPAGSKYNVYEFQRDFVKAFEDIRSRGKMPILCGGTGLYIESVLKAYPLINVPDNPVLRASLANKTLAELTGILASYKQASGQMLHNQTDVDNVKRAIRAIEIEVYYQEHADEIKKGVEAFPKINALVVGLEVDRELRRERISKRLRARLQEGMVDEVRALLDSGVAPDDL
;
A
#
# COMPACT_ATOMS: atom_id res chain seq x y z
N MET A 1 -27.74 -0.34 -3.67
CA MET A 1 -26.42 0.32 -3.76
C MET A 1 -26.29 0.87 -5.18
N THR A 2 -25.71 2.05 -5.38
CA THR A 2 -25.52 2.65 -6.71
C THR A 2 -24.04 2.67 -7.05
N PHE A 3 -23.72 2.36 -8.31
CA PHE A 3 -22.38 2.43 -8.85
C PHE A 3 -22.32 3.56 -9.87
N PRO A 4 -21.24 4.37 -9.88
CA PRO A 4 -21.05 5.39 -10.90
C PRO A 4 -20.81 4.75 -12.28
N ASP A 5 -21.10 5.51 -13.33
CA ASP A 5 -20.77 5.11 -14.69
C ASP A 5 -19.26 4.97 -14.86
N ILE A 6 -18.86 3.92 -15.59
CA ILE A 6 -17.45 3.59 -15.83
C ILE A 6 -17.04 4.19 -17.17
N PRO A 7 -16.04 5.09 -17.22
CA PRO A 7 -15.51 5.62 -18.48
C PRO A 7 -15.04 4.49 -19.41
N SER A 8 -15.21 4.66 -20.72
CA SER A 8 -14.89 3.61 -21.71
C SER A 8 -13.41 3.24 -21.77
N ASP A 9 -12.52 4.16 -21.41
CA ASP A 9 -11.07 3.96 -21.33
C ASP A 9 -10.58 3.54 -19.94
N CYS A 10 -11.49 3.37 -18.98
CA CYS A 10 -11.18 2.94 -17.62
C CYS A 10 -10.67 1.50 -17.60
N ASN A 11 -9.54 1.29 -16.93
CA ASN A 11 -8.95 -0.04 -16.75
C ASN A 11 -8.68 -0.40 -15.29
N LEU A 12 -9.03 0.49 -14.36
CA LEU A 12 -8.92 0.27 -12.92
C LEU A 12 -10.02 1.03 -12.18
N ILE A 13 -10.75 0.37 -11.29
CA ILE A 13 -11.62 1.05 -10.34
C ILE A 13 -10.87 1.17 -9.02
N VAL A 14 -10.87 2.34 -8.39
CA VAL A 14 -10.27 2.55 -7.07
C VAL A 14 -11.37 2.90 -6.07
N VAL A 15 -11.51 2.08 -5.03
CA VAL A 15 -12.42 2.33 -3.90
C VAL A 15 -11.59 2.67 -2.67
N LEU A 16 -11.64 3.92 -2.25
CA LEU A 16 -10.85 4.43 -1.12
C LEU A 16 -11.72 5.12 -0.06
N GLY A 17 -11.13 5.36 1.10
CA GLY A 17 -11.79 6.01 2.22
C GLY A 17 -11.29 5.53 3.59
N PRO A 18 -11.70 6.19 4.67
CA PRO A 18 -11.19 5.92 6.01
C PRO A 18 -11.63 4.54 6.54
N THR A 19 -10.97 4.04 7.59
CA THR A 19 -11.41 2.81 8.28
C THR A 19 -12.87 2.92 8.71
N ALA A 20 -13.60 1.80 8.64
CA ALA A 20 -15.02 1.68 8.99
C ALA A 20 -16.02 2.49 8.14
N CYS A 21 -15.65 2.92 6.92
CA CYS A 21 -16.61 3.49 5.97
C CYS A 21 -17.35 2.48 5.06
N GLY A 22 -17.00 1.19 5.12
CA GLY A 22 -17.69 0.14 4.35
C GLY A 22 -17.13 -0.12 2.94
N LYS A 23 -15.84 0.18 2.71
CA LYS A 23 -15.17 0.00 1.40
C LYS A 23 -15.20 -1.42 0.89
N THR A 24 -14.88 -2.39 1.74
CA THR A 24 -14.85 -3.81 1.38
C THR A 24 -16.22 -4.24 0.87
N HIS A 25 -17.27 -4.03 1.67
CA HIS A 25 -18.64 -4.27 1.25
C HIS A 25 -19.00 -3.58 -0.09
N TYR A 26 -18.68 -2.29 -0.25
CA TYR A 26 -18.95 -1.56 -1.50
C TYR A 26 -18.21 -2.16 -2.71
N ALA A 27 -16.92 -2.46 -2.56
CA ALA A 27 -16.09 -3.06 -3.60
C ALA A 27 -16.56 -4.47 -3.97
N VAL A 28 -16.97 -5.28 -2.98
CA VAL A 28 -17.51 -6.63 -3.20
C VAL A 28 -18.82 -6.59 -3.98
N GLN A 29 -19.75 -5.71 -3.61
CA GLN A 29 -21.00 -5.56 -4.34
C GLN A 29 -20.76 -5.06 -5.77
N TRP A 30 -19.80 -4.15 -5.97
CA TRP A 30 -19.45 -3.69 -7.31
C TRP A 30 -18.78 -4.79 -8.14
N ALA A 31 -17.89 -5.56 -7.52
CA ALA A 31 -17.24 -6.68 -8.18
C ALA A 31 -18.24 -7.76 -8.61
N ALA A 32 -19.25 -8.04 -7.78
CA ALA A 32 -20.33 -8.94 -8.11
C ALA A 32 -21.11 -8.48 -9.36
N ALA A 33 -21.40 -7.19 -9.45
CA ALA A 33 -22.17 -6.60 -10.55
C ALA A 33 -21.41 -6.56 -11.88
N LEU A 34 -20.07 -6.48 -11.84
CA LEU A 34 -19.21 -6.38 -13.02
C LEU A 34 -18.50 -7.69 -13.40
N ASP A 35 -18.65 -8.75 -12.61
CA ASP A 35 -17.77 -9.91 -12.63
C ASP A 35 -16.28 -9.53 -12.53
N ALA A 36 -15.98 -8.57 -11.66
CA ALA A 36 -14.66 -8.03 -11.40
C ALA A 36 -13.91 -8.80 -10.30
N GLU A 37 -12.64 -8.46 -10.09
CA GLU A 37 -11.80 -9.01 -9.02
C GLU A 37 -11.19 -7.88 -8.20
N ILE A 38 -10.97 -8.12 -6.90
CA ILE A 38 -10.51 -7.08 -5.96
C ILE A 38 -9.02 -7.23 -5.68
N ILE A 39 -8.27 -6.14 -5.77
CA ILE A 39 -6.89 -6.07 -5.28
C ILE A 39 -6.90 -5.27 -3.97
N SER A 40 -6.43 -5.85 -2.87
CA SER A 40 -6.38 -5.14 -1.58
C SER A 40 -5.24 -4.12 -1.57
N ALA A 41 -5.55 -2.87 -1.22
CA ALA A 41 -4.61 -1.78 -0.97
C ALA A 41 -4.51 -1.47 0.53
N ASP A 42 -4.31 -2.51 1.34
CA ASP A 42 -4.17 -2.42 2.78
C ASP A 42 -2.85 -3.03 3.25
N SER A 43 -1.97 -2.19 3.82
CA SER A 43 -0.65 -2.59 4.32
C SER A 43 -0.66 -3.60 5.46
N ARG A 44 -1.80 -3.85 6.10
CA ARG A 44 -1.93 -4.82 7.19
C ARG A 44 -2.58 -6.13 6.76
N GLN A 45 -3.43 -6.13 5.72
CA GLN A 45 -4.10 -7.35 5.24
C GLN A 45 -3.18 -8.30 4.46
N VAL A 46 -1.99 -7.85 4.06
CA VAL A 46 -1.01 -8.68 3.34
C VAL A 46 -0.45 -9.84 4.20
N TYR A 47 -0.55 -9.76 5.53
CA TYR A 47 0.11 -10.68 6.46
C TYR A 47 -0.78 -11.85 6.91
N ARG A 48 -0.27 -13.08 6.77
CA ARG A 48 -0.90 -14.33 7.21
C ARG A 48 -1.05 -14.41 8.71
N GLY A 49 -2.22 -14.87 9.17
CA GLY A 49 -2.52 -15.05 10.59
C GLY A 49 -2.81 -13.76 11.34
N MET A 50 -2.84 -12.61 10.65
CA MET A 50 -3.27 -11.32 11.18
C MET A 50 -4.63 -10.97 10.58
N ASP A 51 -5.71 -11.58 11.07
CA ASP A 51 -7.04 -11.57 10.46
C ASP A 51 -8.00 -10.61 11.18
N ILE A 52 -8.17 -10.82 12.49
CA ILE A 52 -9.12 -10.11 13.34
C ILE A 52 -8.62 -8.68 13.57
N GLY A 53 -7.38 -8.53 14.03
CA GLY A 53 -6.80 -7.22 14.36
C GLY A 53 -6.74 -6.28 13.16
N THR A 54 -6.35 -6.80 12.00
CA THR A 54 -6.21 -6.02 10.77
C THR A 54 -7.55 -5.79 10.08
N GLY A 55 -8.56 -6.62 10.37
CA GLY A 55 -9.86 -6.48 9.75
C GLY A 55 -9.89 -6.90 8.30
N LYS A 56 -9.45 -8.13 8.02
CA LYS A 56 -9.61 -8.70 6.68
C LYS A 56 -11.06 -8.89 6.31
N ASP A 57 -11.90 -9.16 7.31
CA ASP A 57 -13.34 -9.34 7.15
C ASP A 57 -13.66 -10.29 5.97
N LEU A 58 -12.91 -11.41 5.86
CA LEU A 58 -12.91 -12.29 4.67
C LEU A 58 -14.30 -12.84 4.31
N SER A 59 -15.18 -12.95 5.29
CA SER A 59 -16.59 -13.32 5.08
C SER A 59 -17.32 -12.36 4.16
N GLU A 60 -16.94 -11.07 4.11
CA GLU A 60 -17.56 -10.07 3.23
C GLU A 60 -17.37 -10.41 1.75
N TYR A 61 -16.32 -11.16 1.39
CA TYR A 61 -16.05 -11.58 0.00
C TYR A 61 -16.92 -12.74 -0.46
N THR A 62 -17.73 -13.33 0.43
CA THR A 62 -18.72 -14.35 0.06
C THR A 62 -20.11 -13.74 0.12
N LEU A 63 -20.78 -13.69 -1.03
CA LEU A 63 -22.13 -13.15 -1.14
C LEU A 63 -23.16 -14.07 -0.46
N PRO A 64 -24.37 -13.56 -0.13
CA PRO A 64 -25.43 -14.37 0.49
C PRO A 64 -25.89 -15.58 -0.33
N ASP A 65 -25.67 -15.55 -1.65
CA ASP A 65 -25.95 -16.67 -2.57
C ASP A 65 -24.80 -17.69 -2.65
N GLY A 66 -23.73 -17.50 -1.87
CA GLY A 66 -22.54 -18.34 -1.82
C GLY A 66 -21.48 -18.01 -2.88
N LYS A 67 -21.72 -17.03 -3.77
CA LYS A 67 -20.71 -16.63 -4.76
C LYS A 67 -19.54 -15.95 -4.05
N GLN A 68 -18.35 -16.51 -4.22
CA GLN A 68 -17.11 -15.92 -3.74
C GLN A 68 -16.57 -14.91 -4.75
N ILE A 69 -16.26 -13.70 -4.29
CA ILE A 69 -15.58 -12.67 -5.07
C ILE A 69 -14.06 -12.86 -4.94
N PRO A 70 -13.34 -13.06 -6.06
CA PRO A 70 -11.89 -13.20 -6.01
C PRO A 70 -11.22 -11.94 -5.48
N TYR A 71 -10.21 -12.13 -4.63
CA TYR A 71 -9.39 -11.06 -4.09
C TYR A 71 -7.90 -11.41 -4.17
N HIS A 72 -7.07 -10.37 -4.21
CA HIS A 72 -5.63 -10.44 -4.38
C HIS A 72 -4.93 -9.58 -3.32
N LEU A 73 -3.66 -9.90 -3.03
CA LEU A 73 -2.81 -9.20 -2.05
C LEU A 73 -3.32 -9.24 -0.61
N ILE A 74 -4.05 -10.29 -0.25
CA ILE A 74 -4.37 -10.66 1.12
C ILE A 74 -3.64 -11.98 1.40
N ASP A 75 -3.05 -12.14 2.59
CA ASP A 75 -2.35 -13.37 2.98
C ASP A 75 -1.18 -13.77 2.06
N ILE A 76 -0.48 -12.79 1.52
CA ILE A 76 0.66 -13.00 0.61
C ILE A 76 2.00 -13.07 1.33
N CYS A 77 2.09 -12.56 2.56
CA CYS A 77 3.31 -12.46 3.36
C CYS A 77 3.16 -13.15 4.73
N PRO A 78 4.19 -13.80 5.28
CA PRO A 78 4.17 -14.22 6.69
C PRO A 78 4.08 -13.02 7.64
N ALA A 79 3.38 -13.15 8.76
CA ALA A 79 3.46 -12.17 9.84
C ALA A 79 4.93 -11.95 10.28
N GLY A 80 5.28 -10.72 10.64
CA GLY A 80 6.64 -10.34 11.02
C GLY A 80 7.60 -10.08 9.85
N SER A 81 7.20 -10.38 8.61
CA SER A 81 8.01 -10.04 7.44
C SER A 81 7.90 -8.55 7.10
N LYS A 82 8.94 -7.98 6.48
CA LYS A 82 8.88 -6.61 5.97
C LYS A 82 8.12 -6.61 4.65
N TYR A 83 7.09 -5.79 4.55
CA TYR A 83 6.38 -5.52 3.31
C TYR A 83 6.27 -4.01 3.06
N ASN A 84 6.83 -3.54 1.95
CA ASN A 84 6.93 -2.12 1.63
C ASN A 84 6.19 -1.75 0.33
N VAL A 85 6.15 -0.44 0.01
CA VAL A 85 5.43 0.08 -1.15
C VAL A 85 5.98 -0.43 -2.49
N TYR A 86 7.28 -0.73 -2.58
CA TYR A 86 7.87 -1.32 -3.77
C TYR A 86 7.36 -2.74 -4.00
N GLU A 87 7.31 -3.56 -2.94
CA GLU A 87 6.75 -4.92 -3.01
C GLU A 87 5.27 -4.90 -3.37
N PHE A 88 4.51 -3.99 -2.76
CA PHE A 88 3.12 -3.74 -3.13
C PHE A 88 2.95 -3.40 -4.61
N GLN A 89 3.71 -2.43 -5.13
CA GLN A 89 3.58 -2.00 -6.52
C GLN A 89 3.90 -3.16 -7.49
N ARG A 90 4.96 -3.93 -7.21
CA ARG A 90 5.32 -5.12 -7.98
C ARG A 90 4.20 -6.14 -8.01
N ASP A 91 3.62 -6.46 -6.86
CA ASP A 91 2.60 -7.51 -6.75
C ASP A 91 1.23 -7.01 -7.24
N PHE A 92 0.96 -5.71 -7.14
CA PHE A 92 -0.16 -5.04 -7.82
C PHE A 92 -0.08 -5.22 -9.33
N VAL A 93 1.07 -4.95 -9.97
CA VAL A 93 1.20 -5.08 -11.43
C VAL A 93 0.90 -6.50 -11.87
N LYS A 94 1.44 -7.50 -11.18
CA LYS A 94 1.17 -8.92 -11.48
C LYS A 94 -0.32 -9.23 -11.39
N ALA A 95 -0.98 -8.86 -10.29
CA ALA A 95 -2.41 -9.11 -10.10
C ALA A 95 -3.26 -8.35 -11.13
N PHE A 96 -2.91 -7.09 -11.41
CA PHE A 96 -3.58 -6.25 -12.39
C PHE A 96 -3.54 -6.85 -13.80
N GLU A 97 -2.35 -7.23 -14.27
CA GLU A 97 -2.17 -7.85 -15.58
C GLU A 97 -2.87 -9.21 -15.68
N ASP A 98 -2.78 -10.02 -14.63
CA ASP A 98 -3.43 -11.32 -14.53
C ASP A 98 -4.96 -11.21 -14.64
N ILE A 99 -5.59 -10.31 -13.87
CA ILE A 99 -7.03 -10.01 -13.95
C ILE A 99 -7.41 -9.52 -15.35
N ARG A 100 -6.60 -8.61 -15.92
CA ARG A 100 -6.86 -8.04 -17.24
C ARG A 100 -6.73 -9.06 -18.36
N SER A 101 -5.79 -9.99 -18.25
CA SER A 101 -5.61 -11.09 -19.20
C SER A 101 -6.84 -12.00 -19.29
N ARG A 102 -7.61 -12.13 -18.19
CA ARG A 102 -8.90 -12.82 -18.13
C ARG A 102 -10.09 -11.98 -18.64
N GLY A 103 -9.85 -10.76 -19.14
CA GLY A 103 -10.89 -9.85 -19.60
C GLY A 103 -11.69 -9.18 -18.47
N LYS A 104 -11.31 -9.37 -17.20
CA LYS A 104 -12.04 -8.83 -16.06
C LYS A 104 -11.57 -7.42 -15.68
N MET A 105 -12.41 -6.71 -14.93
CA MET A 105 -12.09 -5.40 -14.36
C MET A 105 -11.34 -5.58 -13.02
N PRO A 106 -10.18 -4.94 -12.81
CA PRO A 106 -9.57 -4.86 -11.50
C PRO A 106 -10.22 -3.75 -10.64
N ILE A 107 -10.51 -4.06 -9.38
CA ILE A 107 -10.95 -3.10 -8.37
C ILE A 107 -9.90 -3.01 -7.26
N LEU A 108 -9.15 -1.92 -7.21
CA LEU A 108 -8.23 -1.62 -6.12
C LEU A 108 -9.01 -1.06 -4.92
N CYS A 109 -9.08 -1.79 -3.82
CA CYS A 109 -9.85 -1.40 -2.63
C CYS A 109 -8.95 -1.34 -1.40
N GLY A 110 -8.93 -0.21 -0.69
CA GLY A 110 -8.17 -0.14 0.56
C GLY A 110 -8.09 1.25 1.19
N GLY A 111 -7.31 1.33 2.27
CA GLY A 111 -7.10 2.56 3.05
C GLY A 111 -5.66 3.07 3.08
N THR A 112 -4.70 2.33 2.51
CA THR A 112 -3.29 2.73 2.53
C THR A 112 -3.02 3.74 1.42
N GLY A 113 -3.07 5.03 1.76
CA GLY A 113 -2.94 6.13 0.80
C GLY A 113 -1.70 6.02 -0.10
N LEU A 114 -0.53 5.71 0.48
CA LEU A 114 0.72 5.58 -0.26
C LEU A 114 0.69 4.44 -1.29
N TYR A 115 0.01 3.34 -0.99
CA TYR A 115 -0.15 2.22 -1.93
C TYR A 115 -0.99 2.64 -3.14
N ILE A 116 -2.16 3.23 -2.87
CA ILE A 116 -3.07 3.72 -3.92
C ILE A 116 -2.36 4.78 -4.77
N GLU A 117 -1.68 5.72 -4.12
CA GLU A 117 -0.95 6.79 -4.80
C GLU A 117 0.19 6.25 -5.68
N SER A 118 0.91 5.21 -5.22
CA SER A 118 1.98 4.58 -6.01
C SER A 118 1.51 3.94 -7.30
N VAL A 119 0.26 3.49 -7.34
CA VAL A 119 -0.38 2.94 -8.54
C VAL A 119 -0.86 4.07 -9.43
N LEU A 120 -1.60 5.03 -8.88
CA LEU A 120 -2.21 6.12 -9.65
C LEU A 120 -1.18 7.05 -10.30
N LYS A 121 -0.05 7.29 -9.62
CA LYS A 121 1.03 8.13 -10.13
C LYS A 121 2.14 7.35 -10.83
N ALA A 122 2.05 6.03 -10.90
CA ALA A 122 3.09 5.15 -11.43
C ALA A 122 4.48 5.53 -10.88
N TYR A 123 4.59 5.63 -9.55
CA TYR A 123 5.84 6.10 -8.94
C TYR A 123 7.02 5.23 -9.39
N PRO A 124 8.18 5.83 -9.78
CA PRO A 124 9.42 5.10 -9.96
C PRO A 124 9.89 4.61 -8.59
N LEU A 125 9.38 3.47 -8.15
CA LEU A 125 9.85 2.84 -6.92
C LEU A 125 10.93 1.85 -7.28
N ILE A 126 12.11 2.05 -6.71
CA ILE A 126 13.19 1.07 -6.76
C ILE A 126 13.58 0.67 -5.36
N ASN A 127 13.92 -0.61 -5.20
CA ASN A 127 14.46 -1.11 -3.96
C ASN A 127 15.92 -0.67 -3.84
N VAL A 128 16.17 0.46 -3.16
CA VAL A 128 17.52 0.95 -2.90
C VAL A 128 18.14 0.13 -1.78
N PRO A 129 19.16 -0.72 -2.03
CA PRO A 129 19.85 -1.45 -0.99
C PRO A 129 20.57 -0.49 -0.04
N ASP A 130 20.88 -0.97 1.15
CA ASP A 130 21.80 -0.25 2.03
C ASP A 130 23.19 -0.20 1.39
N ASN A 131 23.87 0.96 1.48
CA ASN A 131 25.24 1.13 1.00
C ASN A 131 26.17 1.40 2.20
N PRO A 132 26.74 0.35 2.83
CA PRO A 132 27.59 0.50 4.02
C PRO A 132 28.78 1.44 3.81
N VAL A 133 29.34 1.46 2.60
CA VAL A 133 30.49 2.31 2.25
C VAL A 133 30.07 3.78 2.24
N LEU A 134 28.94 4.11 1.61
CA LEU A 134 28.39 5.47 1.61
C LEU A 134 27.95 5.89 3.02
N ARG A 135 27.35 5.00 3.80
CA ARG A 135 27.02 5.30 5.20
C ARG A 135 28.25 5.64 6.03
N ALA A 136 29.32 4.85 5.89
CA ALA A 136 30.56 5.09 6.61
C ALA A 136 31.21 6.44 6.22
N SER A 137 31.17 6.82 4.94
CA SER A 137 31.71 8.10 4.47
C SER A 137 30.91 9.32 4.96
N LEU A 138 29.62 9.13 5.27
CA LEU A 138 28.71 10.16 5.76
C LEU A 138 28.56 10.19 7.30
N ALA A 139 29.04 9.17 8.01
CA ALA A 139 28.76 8.97 9.45
C ALA A 139 29.21 10.13 10.36
N ASN A 140 30.30 10.82 10.01
CA ASN A 140 30.87 11.91 10.82
C ASN A 140 30.36 13.30 10.41
N LYS A 141 29.41 13.38 9.46
CA LYS A 141 28.88 14.67 9.00
C LYS A 141 27.75 15.14 9.89
N THR A 142 27.71 16.44 10.11
CA THR A 142 26.59 17.11 10.77
C THR A 142 25.35 17.08 9.89
N LEU A 143 24.17 17.24 10.51
CA LEU A 143 22.91 17.31 9.78
C LEU A 143 22.91 18.45 8.74
N ALA A 144 23.52 19.60 9.05
CA ALA A 144 23.64 20.72 8.12
C ALA A 144 24.47 20.37 6.88
N GLU A 145 25.60 19.67 7.06
CA GLU A 145 26.42 19.20 5.95
C GLU A 145 25.68 18.16 5.09
N LEU A 146 24.97 17.22 5.72
CA LEU A 146 24.17 16.21 5.03
C LEU A 146 23.03 16.85 4.24
N THR A 147 22.36 17.86 4.80
CA THR A 147 21.34 18.64 4.08
C THR A 147 21.92 19.33 2.85
N GLY A 148 23.11 19.93 2.96
CA GLY A 148 23.80 20.53 1.81
C GLY A 148 24.15 19.51 0.73
N ILE A 149 24.64 18.33 1.13
CA ILE A 149 24.92 17.23 0.19
C ILE A 149 23.64 16.77 -0.50
N LEU A 150 22.57 16.50 0.25
CA LEU A 150 21.28 16.09 -0.30
C LEU A 150 20.71 17.15 -1.26
N ALA A 151 20.83 18.44 -0.91
CA ALA A 151 20.41 19.55 -1.77
C ALA A 151 21.14 19.52 -3.11
N SER A 152 22.46 19.27 -3.10
CA SER A 152 23.26 19.21 -4.33
C SER A 152 22.83 18.05 -5.24
N TYR A 153 22.55 16.86 -4.67
CA TYR A 153 22.06 15.72 -5.43
C TYR A 153 20.67 15.97 -6.02
N LYS A 154 19.74 16.49 -5.21
CA LYS A 154 18.38 16.81 -5.67
C LYS A 154 18.42 17.86 -6.78
N GLN A 155 19.19 18.93 -6.62
CA GLN A 155 19.36 19.94 -7.67
C GLN A 155 19.89 19.35 -8.98
N ALA A 156 20.90 18.47 -8.90
CA ALA A 156 21.44 17.79 -10.09
C ALA A 156 20.41 16.87 -10.78
N SER A 157 19.50 16.27 -10.01
CA SER A 157 18.39 15.45 -10.53
C SER A 157 17.15 16.25 -10.99
N GLY A 158 17.20 17.58 -10.90
CA GLY A 158 16.05 18.45 -11.21
C GLY A 158 14.93 18.45 -10.16
N GLN A 159 15.16 17.85 -8.99
CA GLN A 159 14.26 17.87 -7.85
C GLN A 159 14.62 19.00 -6.90
N MET A 160 13.65 19.56 -6.18
CA MET A 160 13.94 20.45 -5.05
C MET A 160 13.69 19.76 -3.72
N LEU A 161 14.41 20.19 -2.68
CA LEU A 161 14.06 19.93 -1.29
C LEU A 161 12.75 20.64 -0.96
N HIS A 162 11.62 20.02 -1.30
CA HIS A 162 10.30 20.58 -0.97
C HIS A 162 9.88 20.26 0.47
N ASN A 163 10.43 19.19 1.05
CA ASN A 163 10.07 18.70 2.39
C ASN A 163 11.31 18.63 3.30
N GLN A 164 11.16 19.04 4.56
CA GLN A 164 12.22 18.96 5.58
C GLN A 164 12.36 17.56 6.22
N THR A 165 11.39 16.67 5.97
CA THR A 165 11.34 15.33 6.58
C THR A 165 12.56 14.45 6.29
N ASP A 166 13.14 14.59 5.10
CA ASP A 166 14.34 13.86 4.70
C ASP A 166 15.57 14.26 5.53
N VAL A 167 15.52 15.43 6.17
CA VAL A 167 16.60 16.00 6.98
C VAL A 167 16.17 16.25 8.43
N ASP A 168 15.14 15.53 8.92
CA ASP A 168 14.74 15.60 10.34
C ASP A 168 15.85 15.10 11.28
N ASN A 169 16.61 14.11 10.83
CA ASN A 169 17.72 13.52 11.58
C ASN A 169 18.78 12.93 10.64
N VAL A 170 19.96 12.67 11.20
CA VAL A 170 21.13 12.16 10.45
C VAL A 170 20.82 10.86 9.72
N LYS A 171 20.08 9.92 10.35
CA LYS A 171 19.75 8.63 9.73
C LYS A 171 18.85 8.79 8.50
N ARG A 172 17.85 9.68 8.56
CA ARG A 172 16.99 10.02 7.41
C ARG A 172 17.78 10.72 6.32
N ALA A 173 18.64 11.67 6.68
CA ALA A 173 19.45 12.41 5.71
C ALA A 173 20.41 11.48 4.96
N ILE A 174 21.09 10.58 5.67
CA ILE A 174 21.95 9.56 5.05
C ILE A 174 21.13 8.65 4.12
N ARG A 175 19.97 8.16 4.55
CA ARG A 175 19.12 7.32 3.71
C ARG A 175 18.61 8.06 2.47
N ALA A 176 18.25 9.33 2.58
CA ALA A 176 17.84 10.16 1.46
C ALA A 176 19.00 10.34 0.45
N ILE A 177 20.22 10.58 0.94
CA ILE A 177 21.42 10.65 0.08
C ILE A 177 21.68 9.31 -0.60
N GLU A 178 21.60 8.18 0.12
CA GLU A 178 21.73 6.84 -0.47
C GLU A 178 20.73 6.62 -1.61
N ILE A 179 19.48 7.05 -1.41
CA ILE A 179 18.43 6.99 -2.42
C ILE A 179 18.83 7.83 -3.64
N GLU A 180 19.15 9.11 -3.47
CA GLU A 180 19.47 9.99 -4.61
C GLU A 180 20.70 9.50 -5.40
N VAL A 181 21.76 9.05 -4.71
CA VAL A 181 22.95 8.48 -5.36
C VAL A 181 22.57 7.27 -6.21
N TYR A 182 21.81 6.34 -5.63
CA TYR A 182 21.39 5.14 -6.35
C TYR A 182 20.52 5.49 -7.56
N TYR A 183 19.60 6.46 -7.43
CA TYR A 183 18.75 6.92 -8.52
C TYR A 183 19.57 7.49 -9.69
N GLN A 184 20.63 8.25 -9.40
CA GLN A 184 21.51 8.78 -10.44
C GLN A 184 22.30 7.67 -11.15
N GLU A 185 22.81 6.70 -10.40
CA GLU A 185 23.57 5.57 -10.96
C GLU A 185 22.70 4.61 -11.78
N HIS A 186 21.41 4.52 -11.48
CA HIS A 186 20.47 3.54 -12.07
C HIS A 186 19.35 4.21 -12.88
N ALA A 187 19.56 5.44 -13.34
CA ALA A 187 18.52 6.26 -13.99
C ALA A 187 17.86 5.56 -15.21
N ASP A 188 18.66 4.85 -16.02
CA ASP A 188 18.15 4.11 -17.18
C ASP A 188 17.27 2.91 -16.79
N GLU A 189 17.61 2.20 -15.73
CA GLU A 189 16.81 1.09 -15.21
C GLU A 189 15.50 1.58 -14.62
N ILE A 190 15.55 2.68 -13.88
CA ILE A 190 14.36 3.35 -13.34
C ILE A 190 13.43 3.78 -14.46
N LYS A 191 13.99 4.43 -15.49
CA LYS A 191 13.23 4.87 -16.66
C LYS A 191 12.54 3.69 -17.35
N LYS A 192 13.26 2.58 -17.57
CA LYS A 192 12.68 1.35 -18.12
C LYS A 192 11.58 0.77 -17.23
N GLY A 193 11.76 0.80 -15.91
CA GLY A 193 10.76 0.34 -14.95
C GLY A 193 9.46 1.17 -15.00
N VAL A 194 9.57 2.49 -15.11
CA VAL A 194 8.43 3.39 -15.29
C VAL A 194 7.74 3.15 -16.64
N GLU A 195 8.52 3.01 -17.71
CA GLU A 195 8.00 2.71 -19.05
C GLU A 195 7.31 1.35 -19.13
N ALA A 196 7.76 0.37 -18.33
CA ALA A 196 7.14 -0.95 -18.22
C ALA A 196 5.91 -0.97 -17.31
N PHE A 197 5.67 0.07 -16.49
CA PHE A 197 4.51 0.11 -15.61
C PHE A 197 3.22 0.24 -16.45
N PRO A 198 2.16 -0.54 -16.16
CA PRO A 198 0.93 -0.46 -16.91
C PRO A 198 0.34 0.95 -16.89
N LYS A 199 -0.10 1.44 -18.05
CA LYS A 199 -0.83 2.71 -18.11
C LYS A 199 -2.15 2.56 -17.35
N ILE A 200 -2.32 3.31 -16.26
CA ILE A 200 -3.52 3.30 -15.43
C ILE A 200 -4.46 4.44 -15.83
N ASN A 201 -5.67 4.09 -16.24
CA ASN A 201 -6.80 5.01 -16.41
C ASN A 201 -7.84 4.63 -15.35
N ALA A 202 -7.81 5.33 -14.21
CA ALA A 202 -8.58 4.93 -13.05
C ALA A 202 -9.85 5.75 -12.84
N LEU A 203 -10.94 5.08 -12.49
CA LEU A 203 -12.10 5.70 -11.85
C LEU A 203 -11.91 5.66 -10.33
N VAL A 204 -11.74 6.82 -9.70
CA VAL A 204 -11.51 6.93 -8.26
C VAL A 204 -12.81 7.28 -7.53
N VAL A 205 -13.21 6.42 -6.61
CA VAL A 205 -14.40 6.56 -5.76
C VAL A 205 -13.99 6.63 -4.30
N GLY A 206 -14.24 7.79 -3.69
CA GLY A 206 -14.03 8.01 -2.26
C GLY A 206 -15.32 7.81 -1.47
N LEU A 207 -15.32 6.87 -0.53
CA LEU A 207 -16.41 6.71 0.42
C LEU A 207 -16.22 7.61 1.62
N GLU A 208 -17.11 8.58 1.76
CA GLU A 208 -17.19 9.48 2.90
C GLU A 208 -18.28 9.05 3.87
N VAL A 209 -17.98 9.14 5.17
CA VAL A 209 -18.93 8.90 6.25
C VAL A 209 -18.74 9.98 7.28
N ASP A 210 -19.86 10.43 7.87
CA ASP A 210 -19.85 11.39 8.97
C ASP A 210 -18.85 11.00 10.06
N ARG A 211 -18.17 12.01 10.61
CA ARG A 211 -17.07 11.81 11.56
C ARG A 211 -17.52 11.11 12.83
N GLU A 212 -18.69 11.46 13.37
CA GLU A 212 -19.20 10.89 14.62
C GLU A 212 -19.70 9.47 14.39
N LEU A 213 -20.43 9.24 13.29
CA LEU A 213 -20.81 7.89 12.88
C LEU A 213 -19.60 6.98 12.66
N ARG A 214 -18.51 7.51 12.07
CA ARG A 214 -17.26 6.78 11.88
C ARG A 214 -16.62 6.39 13.22
N ARG A 215 -16.57 7.32 14.19
CA ARG A 215 -16.05 7.04 15.55
C ARG A 215 -16.84 5.96 16.26
N GLU A 216 -18.17 6.00 16.15
CA GLU A 216 -19.06 4.99 16.70
C GLU A 216 -18.76 3.62 16.08
N ARG A 217 -18.70 3.54 14.75
CA ARG A 217 -18.40 2.29 14.02
C ARG A 217 -17.03 1.73 14.39
N ILE A 218 -15.99 2.57 14.48
CA ILE A 218 -14.66 2.15 14.91
C ILE A 218 -14.72 1.55 16.32
N SER A 219 -15.39 2.23 17.25
CA SER A 219 -15.51 1.78 18.64
C SER A 219 -16.25 0.44 18.74
N LYS A 220 -17.37 0.31 18.01
CA LYS A 220 -18.14 -0.93 17.95
C LYS A 220 -17.31 -2.08 17.36
N ARG A 221 -16.60 -1.83 16.27
CA ARG A 221 -15.77 -2.83 15.59
C ARG A 221 -14.60 -3.29 16.44
N LEU A 222 -13.94 -2.38 17.16
CA LEU A 222 -12.88 -2.74 18.11
C LEU A 222 -13.40 -3.67 19.22
N ARG A 223 -14.57 -3.34 19.80
CA ARG A 223 -15.19 -4.18 20.84
C ARG A 223 -15.55 -5.57 20.31
N ALA A 224 -16.11 -5.65 19.11
CA ALA A 224 -16.42 -6.92 18.47
C ALA A 224 -15.16 -7.78 18.27
N ARG A 225 -14.10 -7.20 17.71
CA ARG A 225 -12.81 -7.89 17.52
C ARG A 225 -12.21 -8.41 18.83
N LEU A 226 -12.27 -7.61 19.89
CA LEU A 226 -11.81 -8.06 21.21
C LEU A 226 -12.62 -9.27 21.71
N GLN A 227 -13.91 -9.33 21.43
CA GLN A 227 -14.78 -10.47 21.79
C GLN A 227 -14.57 -11.68 20.87
N GLU A 228 -14.20 -11.45 19.61
CA GLU A 228 -13.89 -12.49 18.61
C GLU A 228 -12.52 -13.16 18.83
N GLY A 229 -11.73 -12.71 19.81
CA GLY A 229 -10.43 -13.31 20.15
C GLY A 229 -9.22 -12.59 19.56
N MET A 230 -9.33 -11.29 19.21
CA MET A 230 -8.17 -10.50 18.74
C MET A 230 -6.96 -10.57 19.67
N VAL A 231 -7.19 -10.64 20.99
CA VAL A 231 -6.09 -10.77 21.98
C VAL A 231 -5.40 -12.13 21.84
N ASP A 232 -6.17 -13.18 21.60
CA ASP A 232 -5.64 -14.54 21.46
C ASP A 232 -4.93 -14.72 20.11
N GLU A 233 -5.40 -14.05 19.05
CA GLU A 233 -4.67 -13.94 17.77
C GLU A 233 -3.28 -13.33 17.98
N VAL A 234 -3.19 -12.20 18.68
CA VAL A 234 -1.91 -11.54 18.96
C VAL A 234 -1.00 -12.44 19.81
N ARG A 235 -1.55 -13.11 20.83
CA ARG A 235 -0.77 -14.06 21.66
C ARG A 235 -0.21 -15.20 20.82
N ALA A 236 -1.02 -15.81 19.95
CA ALA A 236 -0.58 -16.89 19.09
C ALA A 236 0.56 -16.47 18.14
N LEU A 237 0.50 -15.24 17.61
CA LEU A 237 1.58 -14.69 16.78
C LEU A 237 2.88 -14.50 17.57
N LEU A 238 2.80 -13.97 18.79
CA LEU A 238 3.95 -13.83 19.67
C LEU A 238 4.55 -15.17 20.07
N ASP A 239 3.70 -16.14 20.42
CA ASP A 239 4.12 -17.51 20.78
C ASP A 239 4.75 -18.25 19.59
N SER A 240 4.38 -17.88 18.36
CA SER A 240 5.01 -18.40 17.13
C SER A 240 6.39 -17.80 16.82
N GLY A 241 6.85 -16.84 17.63
CA GLY A 241 8.18 -16.23 17.51
C GLY A 241 8.22 -14.92 16.73
N VAL A 242 7.08 -14.34 16.37
CA VAL A 242 7.04 -13.00 15.76
C VAL A 242 7.35 -11.95 16.83
N ALA A 243 8.31 -11.07 16.55
CA ALA A 243 8.66 -10.01 17.50
C ALA A 243 7.50 -8.99 17.62
N PRO A 244 7.23 -8.46 18.83
CA PRO A 244 6.16 -7.47 19.03
C PRO A 244 6.27 -6.23 18.12
N ASP A 245 7.50 -5.81 17.81
CA ASP A 245 7.76 -4.64 16.96
C ASP A 245 7.45 -4.88 15.47
N ASP A 246 7.30 -6.15 15.08
CA ASP A 246 7.00 -6.57 13.70
C ASP A 246 5.51 -6.94 13.50
N LEU A 247 4.63 -6.61 14.46
CA LEU A 247 3.16 -6.81 14.41
C LEU A 247 2.34 -5.55 14.03
#